data_AF-A0A921HV98-F1
#
_entry.id   AF-A0A921HV98-F1
#
_cell.length_a   1.000
_cell.length_b   1.000
_cell.length_c   1.000
_cell.angle_alpha   90.00
_cell.angle_beta   90.00
_cell.angle_gamma   90.00
#
_symmetry.space_group_name_H-M   'P 1'
#
loop_
_entity.id
_entity.type
_entity.pdbx_description
1 polymer ?
#
loop_
_entity_poly.entity_id
_entity_poly.type
_entity_poly.pdbx_seq_one_letter_code
_entity_poly.pdbx_strand_id
1 'polypeptide(L)'
;MEEKVKKQKFLQLQFGMLLVVCTLLPDLGSLLGVPDFDIPVFCCQLVGIVLGGIALFSFYQAMGNSLSVPFLVLAGGGLFVALLSLIPNMPVWLDYVGLVALLIALFMSKSCLNIQWKNWGSQGAYLILMAILLHVYDGIGDTTLTAVAALVGLILYFIGLAKLKESLDADGVKGVSRLKIAVILSLVAVVFGWIPLLGGIIAGILLIIAFVVEYLGYSAMKRSATLGVEGQNGAGKLCFSMIVLLIAAFIDLFPLTGMIVGLISLVALWLAFQGWNMVLLGMEGEMEKQE
;
A
#
# COMPACT_ATOMS: atom_id res chain seq x y z
N MET A 1 21.49 14.96 -0.46
CA MET A 1 20.02 14.87 -0.65
C MET A 1 19.38 15.36 0.64
N GLU A 2 18.45 16.32 0.56
CA GLU A 2 17.70 16.82 1.72
C GLU A 2 16.91 15.71 2.41
N GLU A 3 16.73 15.79 3.74
CA GLU A 3 16.12 14.73 4.54
C GLU A 3 14.69 14.41 4.10
N LYS A 4 13.85 15.43 3.85
CA LYS A 4 12.48 15.27 3.36
C LYS A 4 12.45 14.55 2.01
N VAL A 5 13.30 14.97 1.07
CA VAL A 5 13.43 14.35 -0.26
C VAL A 5 13.90 12.91 -0.13
N LYS A 6 14.86 12.64 0.77
CA LYS A 6 15.38 11.31 1.06
C LYS A 6 14.27 10.37 1.55
N LYS A 7 13.44 10.82 2.49
CA LYS A 7 12.31 10.02 3.01
C LYS A 7 11.23 9.83 1.95
N GLN A 8 10.93 10.84 1.15
CA GLN A 8 9.98 10.71 0.04
C GLN A 8 10.45 9.68 -1.00
N LYS A 9 11.72 9.70 -1.38
CA LYS A 9 12.32 8.71 -2.29
C LYS A 9 12.37 7.31 -1.67
N PHE A 10 12.60 7.22 -0.36
CA PHE A 10 12.52 5.96 0.36
C PHE A 10 11.11 5.35 0.30
N LEU A 11 10.08 6.16 0.57
CA LEU A 11 8.69 5.71 0.49
C LEU A 11 8.30 5.30 -0.94
N GLN A 12 8.76 6.05 -1.95
CA GLN A 12 8.58 5.69 -3.36
C GLN A 12 9.25 4.34 -3.68
N LEU A 13 10.46 4.10 -3.19
CA LEU A 13 11.19 2.85 -3.39
C LEU A 13 10.49 1.67 -2.71
N GLN A 14 10.08 1.84 -1.46
CA GLN A 14 9.36 0.83 -0.69
C GLN A 14 8.03 0.46 -1.34
N PHE A 15 7.25 1.46 -1.73
CA PHE A 15 5.99 1.25 -2.44
C PHE A 15 6.21 0.56 -3.79
N GLY A 16 7.19 1.01 -4.58
CA GLY A 16 7.51 0.39 -5.87
C GLY A 16 7.91 -1.07 -5.74
N MET A 17 8.85 -1.38 -4.85
CA MET A 17 9.29 -2.76 -4.62
C MET A 17 8.17 -3.64 -4.06
N LEU A 18 7.36 -3.14 -3.14
CA LEU A 18 6.26 -3.91 -2.55
C LEU A 18 5.14 -4.16 -3.57
N LEU A 19 4.87 -3.21 -4.48
CA LEU A 19 3.88 -3.37 -5.54
C LEU A 19 4.31 -4.47 -6.52
N VAL A 20 5.60 -4.49 -6.90
CA VAL A 20 6.16 -5.57 -7.72
C VAL A 20 6.15 -6.91 -6.98
N VAL A 21 6.46 -6.93 -5.69
CA VAL A 21 6.34 -8.17 -4.88
C VAL A 21 4.93 -8.73 -4.93
N CYS A 22 3.91 -7.86 -4.86
CA CYS A 22 2.52 -8.30 -4.94
C CYS A 22 2.16 -8.87 -6.32
N THR A 23 2.74 -8.34 -7.40
CA THR A 23 2.50 -8.83 -8.78
C THR A 23 3.23 -10.13 -9.09
N LEU A 24 4.28 -10.46 -8.34
CA LEU A 24 5.05 -11.70 -8.49
C LEU A 24 4.55 -12.83 -7.58
N LEU A 25 3.47 -12.63 -6.83
CA LEU A 25 2.90 -13.69 -5.99
C LEU A 25 2.35 -14.81 -6.89
N PRO A 26 2.73 -16.07 -6.67
CA PRO A 26 2.29 -17.17 -7.53
C PRO A 26 0.81 -17.44 -7.32
N ASP A 27 0.08 -17.63 -8.42
CA ASP A 27 -1.28 -18.10 -8.34
C ASP A 27 -1.29 -19.62 -8.12
N LEU A 28 -1.61 -20.03 -6.90
CA LEU A 28 -1.72 -21.44 -6.52
C LEU A 28 -2.98 -22.11 -7.11
N GLY A 29 -3.94 -21.33 -7.64
CA GLY A 29 -5.19 -21.81 -8.23
C GLY A 29 -5.10 -22.18 -9.72
N SER A 30 -4.16 -21.61 -10.46
CA SER A 30 -4.03 -21.78 -11.93
C SER A 30 -3.14 -22.94 -12.38
N LEU A 31 -2.83 -23.90 -11.49
CA LEU A 31 -2.06 -25.11 -11.85
C LEU A 31 -2.70 -25.96 -12.97
N LEU A 32 -3.93 -25.62 -13.41
CA LEU A 32 -4.71 -26.27 -14.46
C LEU A 32 -5.26 -25.31 -15.55
N GLY A 33 -4.91 -24.02 -15.54
CA GLY A 33 -5.59 -23.01 -16.37
C GLY A 33 -4.67 -22.17 -17.25
N VAL A 34 -5.11 -21.91 -18.48
CA VAL A 34 -4.46 -21.05 -19.49
C VAL A 34 -4.08 -19.68 -18.88
N PRO A 35 -2.89 -19.13 -19.14
CA PRO A 35 -2.51 -17.80 -18.65
C PRO A 35 -3.42 -16.74 -19.29
N ASP A 36 -4.32 -16.17 -18.50
CA ASP A 36 -5.09 -15.00 -18.90
C ASP A 36 -4.26 -13.74 -18.62
N PHE A 37 -4.12 -12.86 -19.60
CA PHE A 37 -3.29 -11.68 -19.47
C PHE A 37 -4.07 -10.58 -18.72
N ASP A 38 -3.78 -10.44 -17.42
CA ASP A 38 -4.41 -9.42 -16.58
C ASP A 38 -3.73 -8.04 -16.77
N ILE A 39 -4.45 -7.14 -17.44
CA ILE A 39 -3.98 -5.79 -17.76
C ILE A 39 -3.78 -4.93 -16.49
N PRO A 40 -4.71 -4.88 -15.53
CA PRO A 40 -4.48 -4.25 -14.22
C PRO A 40 -3.20 -4.71 -13.50
N VAL A 41 -2.93 -6.01 -13.43
CA VAL A 41 -1.72 -6.58 -12.80
C VAL A 41 -0.47 -6.15 -13.55
N PHE A 42 -0.50 -6.23 -14.89
CA PHE A 42 0.59 -5.75 -15.75
C PHE A 42 0.90 -4.26 -15.52
N CYS A 43 -0.14 -3.42 -15.44
CA CYS A 43 0.01 -1.99 -15.13
C CYS A 43 0.64 -1.77 -13.75
N CYS A 44 0.22 -2.53 -12.73
CA CYS A 44 0.80 -2.47 -11.39
C CYS A 44 2.30 -2.80 -11.40
N GLN A 45 2.68 -3.87 -12.09
CA GLN A 45 4.07 -4.31 -12.19
C GLN A 45 4.93 -3.24 -12.87
N LEU A 46 4.47 -2.68 -14.00
CA LEU A 46 5.17 -1.58 -14.67
C LEU A 46 5.31 -0.34 -13.78
N VAL A 47 4.23 0.08 -13.13
CA VAL A 47 4.27 1.23 -12.21
C VAL A 47 5.25 0.96 -11.07
N GLY A 48 5.24 -0.23 -10.50
CA GLY A 48 6.15 -0.64 -9.42
C GLY A 48 7.62 -0.61 -9.86
N ILE A 49 7.92 -1.15 -11.04
CA ILE A 49 9.27 -1.15 -11.62
C ILE A 49 9.76 0.27 -11.88
N VAL A 50 8.93 1.12 -12.50
CA VAL A 50 9.30 2.50 -12.82
C VAL A 50 9.52 3.32 -11.55
N LEU A 51 8.59 3.23 -10.58
CA LEU A 51 8.72 3.96 -9.32
C LEU A 51 9.92 3.50 -8.50
N GLY A 52 10.11 2.17 -8.37
CA GLY A 52 11.23 1.57 -7.68
C GLY A 52 12.57 1.92 -8.35
N GLY A 53 12.65 1.81 -9.68
CA GLY A 53 13.85 2.09 -10.46
C GLY A 53 14.27 3.56 -10.38
N ILE A 54 13.33 4.50 -10.54
CA ILE A 54 13.61 5.95 -10.40
C ILE A 54 14.11 6.26 -8.99
N ALA A 55 13.48 5.70 -7.96
CA ALA A 55 13.88 5.94 -6.59
C ALA A 55 15.26 5.34 -6.27
N LEU A 56 15.51 4.11 -6.70
CA LEU A 56 16.81 3.44 -6.53
C LEU A 56 17.93 4.21 -7.23
N PHE A 57 17.69 4.66 -8.45
CA PHE A 57 18.63 5.48 -9.21
C PHE A 57 18.93 6.81 -8.52
N SER A 58 17.90 7.45 -7.93
CA SER A 58 18.07 8.69 -7.15
C SER A 58 18.97 8.46 -5.94
N PHE A 59 18.85 7.32 -5.26
CA PHE A 59 19.73 6.95 -4.15
C PHE A 59 21.15 6.63 -4.62
N TYR A 60 21.29 5.90 -5.73
CA TYR A 60 22.60 5.61 -6.32
C TYR A 60 23.35 6.90 -6.67
N GLN A 61 22.70 7.87 -7.32
CA GLN A 61 23.32 9.16 -7.64
C GLN A 61 23.71 9.94 -6.39
N ALA A 62 22.90 9.91 -5.33
CA ALA A 62 23.13 10.70 -4.13
C ALA A 62 24.16 10.09 -3.16
N MET A 63 24.23 8.76 -3.09
CA MET A 63 25.07 8.03 -2.13
C MET A 63 26.33 7.42 -2.76
N GLY A 64 26.33 7.18 -4.08
CA GLY A 64 27.46 6.59 -4.80
C GLY A 64 28.00 5.32 -4.12
N ASN A 65 29.29 5.32 -3.78
CA ASN A 65 29.98 4.20 -3.15
C ASN A 65 29.60 3.93 -1.68
N SER A 66 28.84 4.82 -1.04
CA SER A 66 28.37 4.60 0.34
C SER A 66 27.14 3.70 0.42
N LEU A 67 26.48 3.46 -0.72
CA LEU A 67 25.35 2.56 -0.79
C LEU A 67 25.82 1.11 -0.78
N SER A 68 25.21 0.27 0.07
CA SER A 68 25.61 -1.13 0.16
C SER A 68 25.37 -1.87 -1.16
N VAL A 69 26.44 -2.41 -1.74
CA VAL A 69 26.39 -3.19 -2.99
C VAL A 69 25.39 -4.35 -2.94
N PRO A 70 25.29 -5.14 -1.84
CA PRO A 70 24.29 -6.21 -1.76
C PRO A 70 22.85 -5.70 -1.93
N PHE A 71 22.51 -4.57 -1.30
CA PHE A 71 21.19 -3.96 -1.46
C PHE A 71 20.93 -3.49 -2.89
N LEU A 72 21.91 -2.85 -3.54
CA LEU A 72 21.75 -2.37 -4.91
C LEU A 72 21.56 -3.53 -5.89
N VAL A 73 22.33 -4.62 -5.72
CA VAL A 73 22.19 -5.83 -6.52
C VAL A 73 20.83 -6.49 -6.29
N LEU A 74 20.37 -6.60 -5.04
CA LEU A 74 19.07 -7.22 -4.74
C LEU A 74 17.89 -6.37 -5.21
N ALA A 75 17.90 -5.06 -4.94
CA ALA A 75 16.84 -4.15 -5.35
C ALA A 75 16.83 -3.97 -6.87
N GLY A 76 17.97 -3.62 -7.46
CA GLY A 76 18.09 -3.39 -8.90
C GLY A 76 17.95 -4.67 -9.71
N GLY A 77 18.59 -5.76 -9.26
CA GLY A 77 18.46 -7.07 -9.88
C GLY A 77 17.04 -7.63 -9.77
N GLY A 78 16.39 -7.51 -8.61
CA GLY A 78 15.00 -7.92 -8.42
C GLY A 78 14.04 -7.17 -9.34
N LEU A 79 14.16 -5.85 -9.45
CA LEU A 79 13.36 -5.03 -10.38
C LEU A 79 13.65 -5.38 -11.85
N PHE A 80 14.90 -5.68 -12.20
CA PHE A 80 15.28 -6.08 -13.55
C PHE A 80 14.75 -7.47 -13.90
N VAL A 81 14.83 -8.44 -12.98
CA VAL A 81 14.25 -9.77 -13.16
C VAL A 81 12.73 -9.67 -13.32
N ALA A 82 12.06 -8.84 -12.52
CA ALA A 82 10.63 -8.56 -12.68
C ALA A 82 10.29 -7.89 -14.01
N LEU A 83 11.19 -7.07 -14.57
CA LEU A 83 11.01 -6.51 -15.91
C LEU A 83 11.16 -7.58 -16.99
N LEU A 84 12.11 -8.49 -16.83
CA LEU A 84 12.30 -9.61 -17.75
C LEU A 84 11.09 -10.55 -17.75
N SER A 85 10.46 -10.79 -16.59
CA SER A 85 9.30 -11.69 -16.53
C SER A 85 8.06 -11.17 -17.25
N LEU A 86 8.01 -9.88 -17.60
CA LEU A 86 6.97 -9.33 -18.48
C LEU A 86 7.09 -9.80 -19.94
N ILE A 87 8.24 -10.34 -20.35
CA ILE A 87 8.46 -10.82 -21.71
C ILE A 87 7.72 -12.18 -21.87
N PRO A 88 6.84 -12.33 -22.88
CA PRO A 88 6.15 -13.59 -23.13
C PRO A 88 7.12 -14.77 -23.29
N ASN A 89 6.74 -15.94 -22.77
CA ASN A 89 7.52 -17.20 -22.77
C ASN A 89 8.78 -17.19 -21.90
N MET A 90 8.92 -16.25 -20.97
CA MET A 90 9.98 -16.32 -19.97
C MET A 90 9.70 -17.41 -18.92
N PRO A 91 10.74 -18.03 -18.34
CA PRO A 91 10.57 -19.06 -17.32
C PRO A 91 9.93 -18.51 -16.04
N VAL A 92 8.92 -19.22 -15.51
CA VAL A 92 8.22 -18.87 -14.25
C VAL A 92 9.17 -18.80 -13.05
N TRP A 93 10.31 -19.52 -13.07
CA TRP A 93 11.30 -19.44 -11.98
C TRP A 93 11.88 -18.02 -11.79
N LEU A 94 11.85 -17.17 -12.82
CA LEU A 94 12.28 -15.78 -12.72
C LEU A 94 11.41 -14.97 -11.75
N ASP A 95 10.09 -15.20 -11.73
CA ASP A 95 9.18 -14.50 -10.82
C ASP A 95 9.54 -14.78 -9.36
N TYR A 96 9.84 -16.05 -9.04
CA TYR A 96 10.28 -16.43 -7.70
C TYR A 96 11.63 -15.82 -7.31
N VAL A 97 12.59 -15.74 -8.25
CA VAL A 97 13.88 -15.10 -7.99
C VAL A 97 13.72 -13.61 -7.77
N GLY A 98 12.91 -12.94 -8.59
CA GLY A 98 12.57 -11.53 -8.42
C GLY A 98 11.86 -11.26 -7.09
N LEU A 99 10.88 -12.09 -6.74
CA LEU A 99 10.14 -12.03 -5.48
C LEU A 99 11.06 -12.10 -4.27
N VAL A 100 11.92 -13.13 -4.20
CA VAL A 100 12.84 -13.32 -3.07
C VAL A 100 13.86 -12.18 -2.98
N ALA A 101 14.42 -11.75 -4.12
CA ALA A 101 15.37 -10.64 -4.15
C ALA A 101 14.76 -9.33 -3.64
N LEU A 102 13.54 -9.01 -4.08
CA LEU A 102 12.81 -7.81 -3.68
C LEU A 102 12.35 -7.85 -2.23
N LEU A 103 11.92 -9.01 -1.72
CA LEU A 103 11.60 -9.18 -0.29
C LEU A 103 12.81 -8.91 0.60
N ILE A 104 13.97 -9.47 0.26
CA ILE A 104 15.21 -9.20 1.01
C ILE A 104 15.58 -7.72 0.91
N ALA A 105 15.49 -7.13 -0.28
CA ALA A 105 15.76 -5.71 -0.48
C ALA A 105 14.83 -4.81 0.35
N LEU A 106 13.53 -5.15 0.45
CA LEU A 106 12.56 -4.42 1.26
C LEU A 106 12.98 -4.36 2.73
N PHE A 107 13.41 -5.48 3.32
CA PHE A 107 13.86 -5.53 4.71
C PHE A 107 15.20 -4.81 4.94
N MET A 108 16.12 -4.87 3.97
CA MET A 108 17.43 -4.22 4.08
C MET A 108 17.37 -2.70 3.91
N SER A 109 16.40 -2.20 3.12
CA SER A 109 16.36 -0.82 2.65
C SER A 109 16.49 0.23 3.75
N LYS A 110 15.78 0.06 4.87
CA LYS A 110 15.72 1.06 5.95
C LYS A 110 17.09 1.24 6.59
N SER A 111 17.78 0.13 6.86
CA SER A 111 19.12 0.12 7.45
C SER A 111 20.17 0.61 6.45
N CYS A 112 20.11 0.13 5.21
CA CYS A 112 21.05 0.51 4.14
C CYS A 112 20.95 1.99 3.76
N LEU A 113 19.75 2.56 3.81
CA LEU A 113 19.50 3.96 3.47
C LEU A 113 19.53 4.88 4.70
N ASN A 114 19.78 4.33 5.90
CA ASN A 114 19.79 5.04 7.18
C ASN A 114 18.56 5.95 7.34
N ILE A 115 17.37 5.35 7.25
CA ILE A 115 16.08 6.03 7.41
C ILE A 115 15.60 5.84 8.84
N GLN A 116 15.45 6.96 9.54
CA GLN A 116 14.87 7.02 10.87
C GLN A 116 13.65 7.92 10.85
N TRP A 117 12.59 7.46 11.50
CA TRP A 117 11.35 8.20 11.65
C TRP A 117 11.41 8.99 12.95
N LYS A 118 11.06 10.28 12.91
CA LYS A 118 11.27 11.21 14.04
C LYS A 118 10.39 10.88 15.26
N ASN A 119 9.19 10.34 15.04
CA ASN A 119 8.29 9.94 16.12
C ASN A 119 7.61 8.60 15.86
N TRP A 120 6.98 8.07 16.92
CA TRP A 120 6.21 6.84 16.89
C TRP A 120 5.02 6.91 15.93
N GLY A 121 4.39 8.08 15.81
CA GLY A 121 3.28 8.29 14.88
C GLY A 121 3.64 8.15 13.40
N SER A 122 4.79 8.69 12.97
CA SER A 122 5.35 8.57 11.63
C SER A 122 5.72 7.12 11.32
N GLN A 123 6.23 6.37 12.31
CA GLN A 123 6.38 4.91 12.16
C GLN A 123 5.03 4.23 11.94
N GLY A 124 4.00 4.66 12.68
CA GLY A 124 2.63 4.20 12.49
C GLY A 124 2.09 4.47 11.08
N ALA A 125 2.23 5.70 10.60
CA ALA A 125 1.83 6.12 9.25
C ALA A 125 2.60 5.34 8.16
N TYR A 126 3.89 5.05 8.36
CA TYR A 126 4.67 4.22 7.46
C TYR A 126 4.14 2.78 7.39
N LEU A 127 3.83 2.17 8.55
CA LEU A 127 3.23 0.84 8.59
C LEU A 127 1.88 0.81 7.88
N ILE A 128 1.05 1.82 8.08
CA ILE A 128 -0.24 1.95 7.42
C ILE A 128 -0.07 2.07 5.90
N LEU A 129 0.89 2.86 5.43
CA LEU A 129 1.19 3.01 4.00
C LEU A 129 1.52 1.66 3.35
N MET A 130 2.37 0.85 3.99
CA MET A 130 2.72 -0.49 3.48
C MET A 130 1.54 -1.45 3.56
N ALA A 131 0.76 -1.36 4.65
CA ALA A 131 -0.40 -2.19 4.88
C ALA A 131 -1.52 -1.99 3.84
N ILE A 132 -1.80 -0.74 3.46
CA ILE A 132 -2.81 -0.44 2.45
C ILE A 132 -2.45 -1.03 1.11
N LEU A 133 -1.18 -0.99 0.73
CA LEU A 133 -0.76 -1.60 -0.52
C LEU A 133 -1.07 -3.10 -0.54
N LEU A 134 -0.72 -3.82 0.53
CA LEU A 134 -1.03 -5.24 0.66
C LEU A 134 -2.54 -5.52 0.64
N HIS A 135 -3.34 -4.69 1.30
CA HIS A 135 -4.79 -4.88 1.39
C HIS A 135 -5.53 -4.52 0.11
N VAL A 136 -5.23 -3.37 -0.50
CA VAL A 136 -5.91 -2.87 -1.70
C VAL A 136 -5.49 -3.66 -2.95
N TYR A 137 -4.26 -4.17 -2.99
CA TYR A 137 -3.79 -4.99 -4.11
C TYR A 137 -4.57 -6.30 -4.26
N ASP A 138 -5.16 -6.84 -3.20
CA ASP A 138 -5.96 -8.06 -3.29
C ASP A 138 -7.15 -7.94 -4.25
N GLY A 139 -7.78 -6.76 -4.31
CA GLY A 139 -8.82 -6.47 -5.30
C GLY A 139 -8.32 -6.32 -6.75
N ILE A 140 -7.00 -6.37 -6.98
CA ILE A 140 -6.37 -6.35 -8.30
C ILE A 140 -5.85 -7.74 -8.66
N GLY A 141 -5.12 -8.39 -7.75
CA GLY A 141 -4.48 -9.68 -8.03
C GLY A 141 -5.42 -10.87 -7.94
N ASP A 142 -6.47 -10.80 -7.10
CA ASP A 142 -7.51 -11.82 -6.93
C ASP A 142 -6.99 -13.28 -6.85
N THR A 143 -5.90 -13.48 -6.08
CA THR A 143 -5.33 -14.82 -5.84
C THR A 143 -5.41 -15.20 -4.36
N THR A 144 -5.27 -16.49 -4.07
CA THR A 144 -5.19 -16.98 -2.69
C THR A 144 -4.04 -16.35 -1.89
N LEU A 145 -2.89 -16.09 -2.52
CA LEU A 145 -1.75 -15.47 -1.85
C LEU A 145 -1.92 -13.96 -1.65
N THR A 146 -2.61 -13.26 -2.55
CA THR A 146 -2.95 -11.85 -2.34
C THR A 146 -3.94 -11.69 -1.19
N ALA A 147 -4.86 -12.64 -1.00
CA ALA A 147 -5.77 -12.62 0.15
C ALA A 147 -5.01 -12.80 1.47
N VAL A 148 -4.02 -13.70 1.50
CA VAL A 148 -3.11 -13.85 2.65
C VAL A 148 -2.29 -12.58 2.89
N ALA A 149 -1.76 -11.97 1.84
CA ALA A 149 -1.03 -10.71 1.91
C ALA A 149 -1.91 -9.57 2.46
N ALA A 150 -3.18 -9.50 2.06
CA ALA A 150 -4.15 -8.55 2.58
C ALA A 150 -4.43 -8.73 4.07
N LEU A 151 -4.51 -9.97 4.58
CA LEU A 151 -4.63 -10.23 6.02
C LEU A 151 -3.41 -9.71 6.79
N VAL A 152 -2.20 -9.94 6.27
CA VAL A 152 -0.97 -9.37 6.84
C VAL A 152 -1.04 -7.84 6.81
N GLY A 153 -1.50 -7.27 5.70
CA GLY A 153 -1.77 -5.84 5.54
C GLY A 153 -2.69 -5.31 6.65
N LEU A 154 -3.85 -5.94 6.88
CA LEU A 154 -4.80 -5.53 7.91
C LEU A 154 -4.20 -5.56 9.32
N ILE A 155 -3.37 -6.56 9.65
CA ILE A 155 -2.66 -6.62 10.93
C ILE A 155 -1.67 -5.45 11.06
N LEU A 156 -0.86 -5.20 10.03
CA LEU A 156 0.08 -4.06 10.00
C LEU A 156 -0.65 -2.72 10.09
N TYR A 157 -1.80 -2.60 9.43
CA TYR A 157 -2.66 -1.42 9.49
C TYR A 157 -3.12 -1.17 10.92
N PHE A 158 -3.63 -2.20 11.60
CA PHE A 158 -4.09 -2.10 12.99
C PHE A 158 -2.97 -1.69 13.96
N ILE A 159 -1.78 -2.27 13.81
CA ILE A 159 -0.59 -1.91 14.60
C ILE A 159 -0.17 -0.48 14.30
N GLY A 160 -0.15 -0.09 13.03
CA GLY A 160 0.21 1.25 12.59
C GLY A 160 -0.73 2.31 13.14
N LEU A 161 -2.04 2.04 13.15
CA LEU A 161 -3.04 2.92 13.77
C LEU A 161 -2.83 3.07 15.27
N ALA A 162 -2.45 2.01 15.99
CA ALA A 162 -2.17 2.10 17.42
C ALA A 162 -1.02 3.07 17.70
N LYS A 163 0.08 2.96 16.94
CA LYS A 163 1.23 3.88 17.07
C LYS A 163 0.89 5.31 16.65
N LEU A 164 0.13 5.45 15.55
CA LEU A 164 -0.31 6.75 15.05
C LEU A 164 -1.14 7.51 16.09
N LYS A 165 -2.06 6.81 16.77
CA LYS A 165 -2.94 7.41 17.79
C LYS A 165 -2.18 8.14 18.90
N GLU A 166 -1.01 7.64 19.29
CA GLU A 166 -0.23 8.18 20.42
C GLU A 166 0.39 9.55 20.12
N SER A 167 0.49 9.93 18.84
CA SER A 167 1.12 11.18 18.40
C SER A 167 0.12 12.20 17.83
N LEU A 168 -1.18 12.04 18.12
CA LEU A 168 -2.25 12.87 17.56
C LEU A 168 -3.02 13.65 18.61
N ASP A 169 -3.58 14.78 18.18
CA ASP A 169 -4.57 15.56 18.93
C ASP A 169 -5.96 14.88 18.99
N ALA A 170 -6.92 15.53 19.63
CA ALA A 170 -8.26 14.97 19.85
C ALA A 170 -8.99 14.60 18.53
N ASP A 171 -8.87 15.42 17.49
CA ASP A 171 -9.49 15.15 16.19
C ASP A 171 -8.79 14.00 15.46
N GLY A 172 -7.45 13.95 15.51
CA GLY A 172 -6.67 12.84 14.97
C GLY A 172 -6.96 11.53 15.70
N VAL A 173 -6.99 11.54 17.04
CA VAL A 173 -7.35 10.40 17.88
C VAL A 173 -8.76 9.89 17.58
N LYS A 174 -9.71 10.80 17.39
CA LYS A 174 -11.08 10.46 16.96
C LYS A 174 -11.09 9.81 15.59
N GLY A 175 -10.32 10.35 14.64
CA GLY A 175 -10.15 9.78 13.31
C GLY A 175 -9.58 8.36 13.35
N VAL A 176 -8.43 8.18 13.99
CA VAL A 176 -7.77 6.88 14.14
C VAL A 176 -8.64 5.87 14.87
N SER A 177 -9.38 6.28 15.91
CA SER A 177 -10.28 5.37 16.63
C SER A 177 -11.40 4.84 15.74
N ARG A 178 -11.91 5.65 14.81
CA ARG A 178 -12.88 5.20 13.80
C ARG A 178 -12.22 4.25 12.79
N LEU A 179 -11.03 4.56 12.30
CA LEU A 179 -10.29 3.65 11.41
C LEU A 179 -10.08 2.27 12.05
N LYS A 180 -9.75 2.20 13.35
CA LYS A 180 -9.64 0.93 14.07
C LYS A 180 -10.97 0.16 14.12
N ILE A 181 -12.09 0.85 14.32
CA ILE A 181 -13.42 0.22 14.29
C ILE A 181 -13.72 -0.33 12.90
N ALA A 182 -13.45 0.44 11.84
CA ALA A 182 -13.66 -0.01 10.47
C ALA A 182 -12.86 -1.29 10.16
N VAL A 183 -11.60 -1.37 10.55
CA VAL A 183 -10.76 -2.57 10.38
C VAL A 183 -11.34 -3.79 11.10
N ILE A 184 -11.79 -3.61 12.34
CA ILE A 184 -12.41 -4.70 13.11
C ILE A 184 -13.68 -5.18 12.41
N LEU A 185 -14.52 -4.25 11.93
CA LEU A 185 -15.74 -4.60 11.18
C LEU A 185 -15.40 -5.35 9.89
N SER A 186 -14.39 -4.92 9.14
CA SER A 186 -13.93 -5.61 7.92
C SER A 186 -13.41 -7.01 8.22
N LEU A 187 -12.63 -7.20 9.29
CA LEU A 187 -12.15 -8.53 9.71
C LEU A 187 -13.31 -9.46 10.07
N VAL A 188 -14.29 -8.96 10.82
CA VAL A 188 -15.50 -9.74 11.18
C VAL A 188 -16.31 -10.07 9.92
N ALA A 189 -16.43 -9.12 8.98
CA ALA A 189 -17.11 -9.34 7.70
C ALA A 189 -16.47 -10.46 6.88
N VAL A 190 -15.13 -10.53 6.81
CA VAL A 190 -14.40 -11.61 6.14
C VAL A 190 -14.77 -12.98 6.72
N VAL A 191 -14.83 -13.10 8.06
CA VAL A 191 -15.21 -14.36 8.74
C VAL A 191 -16.65 -14.75 8.40
N PHE A 192 -17.59 -13.81 8.41
CA PHE A 192 -18.99 -14.10 8.02
C PHE A 192 -19.13 -14.41 6.54
N GLY A 193 -18.30 -13.83 5.66
CA GLY A 193 -18.33 -14.05 4.22
C GLY A 193 -18.12 -15.51 3.81
N TRP A 194 -17.50 -16.32 4.67
CA TRP A 194 -17.33 -17.76 4.44
C TRP A 194 -18.58 -18.60 4.70
N ILE A 195 -19.63 -18.03 5.30
CA ILE A 195 -20.91 -18.71 5.50
C ILE A 195 -21.81 -18.43 4.28
N PRO A 196 -22.24 -19.45 3.53
CA PRO A 196 -23.06 -19.26 2.33
C PRO A 196 -24.37 -18.51 2.61
N LEU A 197 -24.80 -17.69 1.65
CA LEU A 197 -26.05 -16.90 1.66
C LEU A 197 -26.17 -15.90 2.81
N LEU A 198 -26.50 -16.37 4.02
CA LEU A 198 -26.74 -15.53 5.20
C LEU A 198 -25.46 -14.79 5.63
N GLY A 199 -24.32 -15.46 5.55
CA GLY A 199 -23.03 -14.84 5.86
C GLY A 199 -22.64 -13.75 4.87
N GLY A 200 -22.89 -13.97 3.58
CA GLY A 200 -22.65 -12.96 2.54
C GLY A 200 -23.44 -11.66 2.75
N ILE A 201 -24.73 -11.77 3.14
CA ILE A 201 -25.56 -10.59 3.43
C ILE A 201 -25.03 -9.84 4.66
N ILE A 202 -24.70 -10.56 5.73
CA ILE A 202 -24.16 -9.96 6.97
C ILE A 202 -22.81 -9.29 6.68
N ALA A 203 -21.93 -9.97 5.94
CA ALA A 203 -20.63 -9.44 5.53
C ALA A 203 -20.78 -8.16 4.70
N GLY A 204 -21.70 -8.14 3.74
CA GLY A 204 -21.98 -6.96 2.93
C GLY A 204 -22.42 -5.75 3.77
N ILE A 205 -23.34 -5.96 4.73
CA ILE A 205 -23.77 -4.89 5.64
C ILE A 205 -22.61 -4.39 6.50
N LEU A 206 -21.80 -5.29 7.06
CA LEU A 206 -20.64 -4.92 7.88
C LEU A 206 -19.61 -4.13 7.08
N LEU A 207 -19.34 -4.51 5.82
CA LEU A 207 -18.42 -3.79 4.93
C LEU A 207 -18.93 -2.38 4.60
N ILE A 208 -20.24 -2.21 4.37
CA ILE A 208 -20.82 -0.87 4.15
C ILE A 208 -20.65 0.00 5.40
N ILE A 209 -20.91 -0.53 6.60
CA ILE A 209 -20.72 0.20 7.85
C ILE A 209 -19.23 0.53 8.03
N ALA A 210 -18.33 -0.43 7.79
CA ALA A 210 -16.88 -0.22 7.87
C ALA A 210 -16.43 0.91 6.95
N PHE A 211 -16.89 0.92 5.70
CA PHE A 211 -16.60 1.97 4.73
C PHE A 211 -17.05 3.35 5.21
N VAL A 212 -18.28 3.48 5.74
CA VAL A 212 -18.77 4.76 6.26
C VAL A 212 -17.94 5.22 7.48
N VAL A 213 -17.64 4.30 8.40
CA VAL A 213 -16.82 4.60 9.59
C VAL A 213 -15.40 5.01 9.20
N GLU A 214 -14.81 4.34 8.21
CA GLU A 214 -13.47 4.66 7.69
C GLU A 214 -13.45 6.07 7.06
N TYR A 215 -14.45 6.40 6.24
CA TYR A 215 -14.59 7.73 5.65
C TYR A 215 -14.71 8.82 6.73
N LEU A 216 -15.51 8.56 7.77
CA LEU A 216 -15.63 9.45 8.93
C LEU A 216 -14.33 9.54 9.74
N GLY A 217 -13.48 8.51 9.68
CA GLY A 217 -12.14 8.48 10.26
C GLY A 217 -11.20 9.43 9.54
N TYR A 218 -11.04 9.27 8.21
CA TYR A 218 -10.22 10.18 7.40
C TYR A 218 -10.73 11.63 7.47
N SER A 219 -12.04 11.83 7.44
CA SER A 219 -12.65 13.17 7.55
C SER A 219 -12.35 13.87 8.87
N ALA A 220 -12.23 13.12 9.97
CA ALA A 220 -11.78 13.67 11.25
C ALA A 220 -10.28 13.98 11.24
N MET A 221 -9.44 13.10 10.65
CA MET A 221 -8.01 13.37 10.51
C MET A 221 -7.72 14.65 9.71
N LYS A 222 -8.55 15.01 8.72
CA LYS A 222 -8.44 16.30 8.01
C LYS A 222 -8.48 17.55 8.92
N ARG A 223 -8.98 17.42 10.14
CA ARG A 223 -9.09 18.51 11.12
C ARG A 223 -7.98 18.49 12.16
N SER A 224 -7.18 17.43 12.20
CA SER A 224 -6.08 17.26 13.15
C SER A 224 -4.97 18.25 12.85
N ALA A 225 -4.68 19.14 13.79
CA ALA A 225 -3.59 20.12 13.69
C ALA A 225 -2.22 19.42 13.77
N THR A 226 -2.11 18.31 14.51
CA THR A 226 -0.86 17.52 14.63
C THR A 226 -0.35 16.93 13.31
N LEU A 227 -1.21 16.84 12.28
CA LEU A 227 -0.82 16.39 10.95
C LEU A 227 -0.21 17.50 10.07
N GLY A 228 -0.37 18.76 10.47
CA GLY A 228 -0.02 19.91 9.64
C GLY A 228 -0.87 20.03 8.37
N VAL A 229 -0.65 21.10 7.61
CA VAL A 229 -1.40 21.35 6.36
C VAL A 229 -1.17 20.23 5.34
N GLU A 230 0.06 19.72 5.25
CA GLU A 230 0.40 18.62 4.34
C GLU A 230 -0.36 17.34 4.71
N GLY A 231 -0.37 16.95 5.99
CA GLY A 231 -1.06 15.73 6.41
C GLY A 231 -2.58 15.84 6.38
N GLN A 232 -3.15 17.03 6.64
CA GLN A 232 -4.58 17.29 6.46
C GLN A 232 -5.01 17.15 4.99
N ASN A 233 -4.20 17.68 4.06
CA ASN A 233 -4.40 17.47 2.63
C ASN A 233 -4.27 15.99 2.24
N GLY A 234 -3.33 15.27 2.87
CA GLY A 234 -3.18 13.82 2.77
C GLY A 234 -4.46 13.08 3.16
N ALA A 235 -5.03 13.38 4.33
CA ALA A 235 -6.32 12.83 4.77
C ALA A 235 -7.47 13.18 3.80
N GLY A 236 -7.41 14.36 3.18
CA GLY A 236 -8.32 14.74 2.09
C GLY A 236 -8.23 13.82 0.88
N LYS A 237 -7.01 13.46 0.45
CA LYS A 237 -6.79 12.48 -0.63
C LYS A 237 -7.28 11.10 -0.26
N LEU A 238 -7.17 10.69 1.01
CA LEU A 238 -7.72 9.41 1.49
C LEU A 238 -9.24 9.39 1.36
N CYS A 239 -9.94 10.45 1.80
CA CYS A 239 -11.38 10.57 1.55
C CYS A 239 -11.73 10.51 0.06
N PHE A 240 -10.95 11.19 -0.80
CA PHE A 240 -11.17 11.17 -2.24
C PHE A 240 -10.95 9.78 -2.85
N SER A 241 -9.91 9.05 -2.40
CA SER A 241 -9.65 7.68 -2.83
C SER A 241 -10.82 6.73 -2.55
N MET A 242 -11.50 6.90 -1.40
CA MET A 242 -12.68 6.11 -1.07
C MET A 242 -13.86 6.40 -1.99
N ILE A 243 -14.05 7.66 -2.39
CA ILE A 243 -15.08 8.02 -3.37
C ILE A 243 -14.79 7.37 -4.73
N VAL A 244 -13.52 7.33 -5.14
CA VAL A 244 -13.10 6.65 -6.37
C VAL A 244 -13.37 5.14 -6.28
N LEU A 245 -13.07 4.49 -5.15
CA LEU A 245 -13.41 3.07 -4.93
C LEU A 245 -14.91 2.82 -4.95
N LEU A 246 -15.71 3.72 -4.39
CA LEU A 246 -17.18 3.61 -4.43
C LEU A 246 -17.72 3.69 -5.86
N ILE A 247 -17.13 4.55 -6.70
CA ILE A 247 -17.46 4.62 -8.14
C ILE A 247 -17.08 3.31 -8.83
N ALA A 248 -15.90 2.75 -8.53
CA ALA A 248 -15.45 1.47 -9.07
C ALA A 248 -16.45 0.36 -8.72
N ALA A 249 -16.84 0.26 -7.44
CA ALA A 249 -17.81 -0.72 -6.96
C ALA A 249 -19.20 -0.57 -7.62
N PHE A 250 -19.61 0.66 -7.95
CA PHE A 250 -20.87 0.88 -8.68
C PHE A 250 -20.79 0.42 -10.14
N ILE A 251 -19.65 0.65 -10.80
CA ILE A 251 -19.41 0.19 -12.17
C ILE A 251 -19.34 -1.34 -12.23
N ASP A 252 -18.78 -1.96 -11.20
CA ASP A 252 -18.65 -3.42 -11.05
C ASP A 252 -20.01 -4.15 -10.96
N LEU A 253 -21.11 -3.43 -10.69
CA LEU A 253 -22.47 -3.99 -10.77
C LEU A 253 -22.87 -4.39 -12.20
N PHE A 254 -22.18 -3.90 -13.22
CA PHE A 254 -22.42 -4.21 -14.62
C PHE A 254 -21.42 -5.27 -15.13
N PRO A 255 -21.89 -6.29 -15.89
CA PRO A 255 -21.01 -7.31 -16.44
C PRO A 255 -19.99 -6.72 -17.43
N LEU A 256 -18.83 -7.38 -17.58
CA LEU A 256 -17.75 -7.03 -18.52
C LEU A 256 -17.02 -5.71 -18.23
N THR A 257 -17.09 -5.19 -17.00
CA THR A 257 -16.42 -3.93 -16.61
C THR A 257 -15.10 -4.12 -15.86
N GLY A 258 -14.67 -5.35 -15.59
CA GLY A 258 -13.53 -5.67 -14.71
C GLY A 258 -12.23 -4.94 -15.05
N MET A 259 -11.88 -4.79 -16.34
CA MET A 259 -10.72 -4.00 -16.76
C MET A 259 -10.81 -2.53 -16.31
N ILE A 260 -11.97 -1.91 -16.48
CA ILE A 260 -12.21 -0.51 -16.11
C ILE A 260 -12.15 -0.39 -14.58
N VAL A 261 -12.75 -1.33 -13.86
CA VAL A 261 -12.74 -1.37 -12.38
C VAL A 261 -11.31 -1.52 -11.85
N GLY A 262 -10.49 -2.39 -12.46
CA GLY A 262 -9.09 -2.55 -12.10
C GLY A 262 -8.25 -1.28 -12.32
N LEU A 263 -8.46 -0.56 -13.43
CA LEU A 263 -7.78 0.72 -13.68
C LEU A 263 -8.23 1.82 -12.70
N ILE A 264 -9.51 1.89 -12.35
CA ILE A 264 -10.01 2.84 -11.34
C ILE A 264 -9.42 2.49 -9.96
N SER A 265 -9.32 1.21 -9.63
CA SER A 265 -8.72 0.73 -8.38
C SER A 265 -7.23 1.07 -8.29
N LEU A 266 -6.50 1.03 -9.40
CA LEU A 266 -5.11 1.51 -9.47
C LEU A 266 -5.00 3.01 -9.17
N VAL A 267 -5.93 3.83 -9.69
CA VAL A 267 -5.98 5.26 -9.36
C VAL A 267 -6.27 5.48 -7.88
N ALA A 268 -7.21 4.71 -7.31
CA ALA A 268 -7.51 4.77 -5.88
C ALA A 268 -6.30 4.37 -5.02
N LEU A 269 -5.59 3.29 -5.39
CA LEU A 269 -4.37 2.85 -4.73
C LEU A 269 -3.29 3.95 -4.75
N TRP A 270 -3.11 4.61 -5.89
CA TRP A 270 -2.17 5.73 -6.01
C TRP A 270 -2.57 6.92 -5.13
N LEU A 271 -3.85 7.27 -5.07
CA LEU A 271 -4.36 8.31 -4.17
C LEU A 271 -4.17 7.94 -2.70
N ALA A 272 -4.38 6.67 -2.35
CA ALA A 272 -4.17 6.17 -1.00
C ALA A 272 -2.68 6.26 -0.60
N PHE A 273 -1.78 5.85 -1.50
CA PHE A 273 -0.34 6.03 -1.32
C PHE A 273 0.04 7.49 -1.10
N GLN A 274 -0.45 8.40 -1.96
CA GLN A 274 -0.19 9.83 -1.80
C GLN A 274 -0.75 10.39 -0.50
N GLY A 275 -1.96 9.97 -0.11
CA GLY A 275 -2.61 10.42 1.11
C GLY A 275 -1.79 10.09 2.35
N TRP A 276 -1.37 8.84 2.49
CA TRP A 276 -0.56 8.42 3.64
C TRP A 276 0.88 8.92 3.62
N ASN A 277 1.48 9.07 2.43
CA ASN A 277 2.77 9.74 2.29
C ASN A 277 2.71 11.19 2.83
N MET A 278 1.66 11.93 2.47
CA MET A 278 1.45 13.29 2.95
C MET A 278 1.14 13.34 4.45
N VAL A 279 0.37 12.38 4.98
CA VAL A 279 0.14 12.25 6.43
C VAL A 279 1.46 12.04 7.17
N LEU A 280 2.30 11.13 6.68
CA LEU A 280 3.61 10.85 7.28
C LEU A 280 4.53 12.08 7.26
N LEU A 281 4.66 12.73 6.10
CA LEU A 281 5.55 13.87 5.92
C LEU A 281 5.05 15.11 6.67
N GLY A 282 3.73 15.31 6.74
CA GLY A 282 3.12 16.37 7.52
C GLY A 282 3.43 16.24 9.01
N MET A 283 3.33 15.02 9.56
CA MET A 283 3.69 14.77 10.96
C MET A 283 5.18 15.00 11.25
N GLU A 284 6.07 14.65 10.33
CA GLU A 284 7.49 14.92 10.53
C GLU A 284 7.81 16.41 10.42
N GLY A 285 7.16 17.13 9.51
CA GLY A 285 7.39 18.56 9.30
C GLY A 285 6.81 19.45 10.40
N GLU A 286 5.71 19.07 11.05
CA GLU A 286 5.20 19.83 12.21
C GLU A 286 6.09 19.70 13.45
N MET A 287 6.78 18.57 13.63
CA MET A 287 7.75 18.46 14.74
C MET A 287 8.98 19.32 14.51
N GLU A 288 9.45 19.47 13.27
CA GLU A 288 10.57 20.38 12.95
C GLU A 288 10.30 21.84 13.33
N LYS A 289 9.03 22.23 13.48
CA LYS A 289 8.65 23.58 13.92
C LYS A 289 8.55 23.71 15.45
N GLN A 290 8.55 22.60 16.17
CA GLN A 290 8.42 22.54 17.63
C GLN A 290 9.78 22.37 18.34
N GLU A 291 10.81 21.93 17.62
CA GLU A 291 12.22 21.92 18.03
C GLU A 291 12.92 23.25 17.69
#